data_AF-A0A819RNF3-F1
#
_entry.id   AF-A0A819RNF3-F1
#
_cell.length_a   1.000
_cell.length_b   1.000
_cell.length_c   1.000
_cell.angle_alpha   90.00
_cell.angle_beta   90.00
_cell.angle_gamma   90.00
#
_symmetry.space_group_name_H-M   'P 1'
#
loop_
_entity.id
_entity.type
_entity.pdbx_description
1 polymer ?
#
loop_
_entity_poly.entity_id
_entity_poly.type
_entity_poly.pdbx_seq_one_letter_code
_entity_poly.pdbx_strand_id
1 'polypeptide(L)'
;MANAHSPGGGYRKGDGAQEENLFRRSDYFRSLDIGLDQWLPERSERFQCLSSGKLERLIDPATMYSMHEFGAIYTSGLTIFRRPEKAGYAFMEKPLEGVCSLAMAAYRDPKLEGNHLAPKYATGTRKKIENVFAIAYHHKHDSLVLSALGCGAFKNPPAHVAQLFNSVIHQYAGFFKTIVFAIVDDHNTGNHLNPEEARASSPARVPHKGDKRTPCKRGNKCRKMGDAQHCAQYSHQADDQPAKFPCKYGAGCYNLKSDHRAEYSHPSDGERKS
;
A
#
# COMPACT_ATOMS: atom_id res chain seq x y z
N MET A 1 -4.87 -4.94 -5.12
CA MET A 1 -5.07 -4.00 -6.24
C MET A 1 -6.54 -4.05 -6.63
N ALA A 2 -7.19 -2.91 -6.84
CA ALA A 2 -8.62 -2.85 -7.15
C ALA A 2 -8.90 -2.24 -8.53
N ASN A 3 -9.99 -2.68 -9.15
CA ASN A 3 -10.62 -2.02 -10.28
C ASN A 3 -11.31 -0.73 -9.77
N ALA A 4 -11.12 0.39 -10.47
CA ALA A 4 -11.66 1.68 -10.06
C ALA A 4 -13.19 1.81 -10.23
N HIS A 5 -13.81 0.98 -11.06
CA HIS A 5 -15.19 1.17 -11.52
C HIS A 5 -16.14 0.06 -11.07
N SER A 6 -15.62 -1.11 -10.72
CA SER A 6 -16.45 -2.26 -10.39
C SER A 6 -15.80 -3.09 -9.29
N PRO A 7 -16.51 -3.39 -8.20
CA PRO A 7 -15.96 -4.18 -7.11
C PRO A 7 -15.66 -5.61 -7.57
N GLY A 8 -14.45 -6.09 -7.27
CA GLY A 8 -14.07 -7.46 -7.61
C GLY A 8 -13.75 -7.66 -9.09
N GLY A 9 -13.63 -6.59 -9.87
CA GLY A 9 -13.37 -6.66 -11.31
C GLY A 9 -14.36 -7.57 -12.03
N GLY A 10 -13.85 -8.60 -12.69
CA GLY A 10 -14.64 -9.57 -13.43
C GLY A 10 -14.96 -10.87 -12.68
N TYR A 11 -14.96 -10.89 -11.34
CA TYR A 11 -14.96 -12.16 -10.59
C TYR A 11 -16.13 -13.10 -10.91
N ARG A 12 -17.30 -12.53 -11.24
CA ARG A 12 -18.52 -13.25 -11.65
C ARG A 12 -18.43 -13.88 -13.05
N LYS A 13 -17.60 -13.31 -13.93
CA LYS A 13 -17.40 -13.74 -15.31
C LYS A 13 -16.31 -14.82 -15.45
N GLY A 14 -15.53 -15.03 -14.39
CA GLY A 14 -14.40 -15.96 -14.40
C GLY A 14 -13.06 -15.30 -14.74
N ASP A 15 -12.99 -13.97 -14.79
CA ASP A 15 -11.73 -13.26 -15.06
C ASP A 15 -10.66 -13.61 -14.00
N GLY A 16 -9.41 -13.69 -14.44
CA GLY A 16 -8.26 -14.09 -13.62
C GLY A 16 -7.34 -12.91 -13.33
N ALA A 17 -7.47 -12.33 -12.13
CA ALA A 17 -6.52 -11.36 -11.59
C ALA A 17 -6.56 -11.38 -10.05
N GLN A 18 -5.68 -10.58 -9.42
CA GLN A 18 -5.51 -10.56 -7.96
C GLN A 18 -6.83 -10.25 -7.21
N GLU A 19 -7.59 -9.26 -7.69
CA GLU A 19 -8.84 -8.82 -7.04
C GLU A 19 -9.91 -9.91 -7.13
N GLU A 20 -10.09 -10.48 -8.32
CA GLU A 20 -11.01 -11.56 -8.60
C GLU A 20 -10.72 -12.80 -7.74
N ASN A 21 -9.43 -13.13 -7.60
CA ASN A 21 -9.00 -14.24 -6.75
C ASN A 21 -9.34 -14.01 -5.28
N LEU A 22 -9.16 -12.78 -4.78
CA LEU A 22 -9.52 -12.41 -3.41
C LEU A 22 -11.04 -12.52 -3.20
N PHE A 23 -11.84 -11.99 -4.14
CA PHE A 23 -13.31 -12.08 -4.08
C PHE A 23 -13.82 -13.51 -4.11
N ARG A 24 -13.25 -14.39 -4.95
CA ARG A 24 -13.67 -15.79 -5.02
C ARG A 24 -13.29 -16.58 -3.78
N ARG A 25 -12.25 -16.18 -3.05
CA ARG A 25 -11.71 -16.93 -1.90
C ARG A 25 -12.16 -16.47 -0.53
N SER A 26 -12.87 -15.36 -0.49
CA SER A 26 -13.29 -14.72 0.77
C SER A 26 -14.72 -14.22 0.69
N ASP A 27 -15.20 -13.69 1.80
CA ASP A 27 -16.48 -13.01 1.93
C ASP A 27 -16.40 -11.52 1.52
N TYR A 28 -15.30 -11.08 0.91
CA TYR A 28 -15.06 -9.67 0.57
C TYR A 28 -16.16 -9.06 -0.30
N PHE A 29 -16.78 -9.87 -1.16
CA PHE A 29 -17.93 -9.45 -1.98
C PHE A 29 -19.10 -8.92 -1.13
N ARG A 30 -19.28 -9.40 0.12
CA ARG A 30 -20.34 -8.90 1.03
C ARG A 30 -20.13 -7.45 1.43
N SER A 31 -18.88 -6.98 1.41
CA SER A 31 -18.54 -5.59 1.73
C SER A 31 -18.69 -4.68 0.52
N LEU A 32 -18.19 -5.11 -0.65
CA LEU A 32 -18.02 -4.22 -1.81
C LEU A 32 -19.06 -4.39 -2.92
N ASP A 33 -19.62 -5.59 -3.12
CA ASP A 33 -20.62 -5.83 -4.16
C ASP A 33 -22.03 -5.51 -3.64
N ILE A 34 -22.38 -4.23 -3.71
CA ILE A 34 -23.68 -3.71 -3.25
C ILE A 34 -24.88 -4.32 -3.98
N GLY A 35 -24.68 -4.91 -5.17
CA GLY A 35 -25.74 -5.60 -5.90
C GLY A 35 -26.22 -6.87 -5.18
N LEU A 36 -25.43 -7.35 -4.21
CA LEU A 36 -25.79 -8.46 -3.34
C LEU A 36 -26.53 -8.04 -2.07
N ASP A 37 -26.50 -6.76 -1.69
CA ASP A 37 -27.07 -6.28 -0.42
C ASP A 37 -28.56 -6.65 -0.25
N GLN A 38 -29.32 -6.72 -1.34
CA GLN A 38 -30.73 -7.11 -1.31
C GLN A 38 -30.96 -8.60 -0.97
N TRP A 39 -29.94 -9.43 -1.17
CA TRP A 39 -29.96 -10.88 -0.94
C TRP A 39 -29.26 -11.28 0.36
N LEU A 40 -28.60 -10.33 1.04
CA LEU A 40 -27.91 -10.59 2.30
C LEU A 40 -28.88 -10.38 3.48
N PRO A 41 -28.87 -11.28 4.48
CA PRO A 41 -29.70 -11.11 5.68
C PRO A 41 -29.29 -9.87 6.47
N GLU A 42 -27.99 -9.54 6.44
CA GLU A 42 -27.40 -8.37 7.09
C GLU A 42 -26.47 -7.66 6.10
N ARG A 43 -26.66 -6.35 5.99
CA ARG A 43 -25.84 -5.49 5.13
C ARG A 43 -24.60 -5.04 5.86
N SER A 44 -23.50 -4.94 5.13
CA SER A 44 -22.27 -4.34 5.66
C SER A 44 -22.52 -2.87 6.01
N GLU A 45 -22.12 -2.46 7.20
CA GLU A 45 -22.05 -1.04 7.54
C GLU A 45 -20.93 -0.38 6.73
N ARG A 46 -21.22 0.77 6.14
CA ARG A 46 -20.29 1.49 5.27
C ARG A 46 -20.21 2.92 5.73
N PHE A 47 -19.00 3.44 5.78
CA PHE A 47 -18.70 4.79 6.23
C PHE A 47 -17.79 5.47 5.22
N GLN A 48 -17.95 6.78 5.09
CA GLN A 48 -17.00 7.65 4.40
C GLN A 48 -16.17 8.42 5.41
N CYS A 49 -14.89 8.57 5.12
CA CYS A 49 -14.00 9.45 5.86
C CYS A 49 -13.91 10.79 5.14
N LEU A 50 -14.36 11.86 5.79
CA LEU A 50 -14.27 13.22 5.26
C LEU A 50 -12.83 13.74 5.35
N SER A 51 -12.53 14.81 4.64
CA SER A 51 -11.23 15.50 4.72
C SER A 51 -10.86 15.99 6.13
N SER A 52 -11.85 16.13 7.01
CA SER A 52 -11.66 16.42 8.44
C SER A 52 -11.21 15.22 9.28
N GLY A 53 -11.19 14.01 8.71
CA GLY A 53 -10.94 12.75 9.41
C GLY A 53 -12.17 12.17 10.10
N LYS A 54 -13.34 12.82 9.97
CA LYS A 54 -14.59 12.34 10.55
C LYS A 54 -15.16 11.18 9.73
N LEU A 55 -15.52 10.09 10.42
CA LEU A 55 -16.29 8.99 9.83
C LEU A 55 -17.78 9.28 9.91
N GLU A 56 -18.47 9.15 8.78
CA GLU A 56 -19.92 9.29 8.68
C GLU A 56 -20.50 8.11 7.93
N ARG A 57 -21.69 7.67 8.32
CA ARG A 57 -22.37 6.57 7.64
C ARG A 57 -22.60 6.94 6.17
N LEU A 58 -22.21 6.06 5.28
CA LEU A 58 -22.41 6.24 3.85
C LEU A 58 -23.89 6.03 3.54
N ILE A 59 -24.57 7.08 3.08
CA ILE A 59 -26.00 7.06 2.80
C ILE A 59 -26.29 6.24 1.54
N ASP A 60 -25.50 6.47 0.48
CA ASP A 60 -25.61 5.75 -0.78
C ASP A 60 -24.34 4.94 -1.06
N PRO A 61 -24.34 3.62 -0.80
CA PRO A 61 -23.23 2.73 -1.11
C PRO A 61 -22.81 2.72 -2.59
N ALA A 62 -23.68 3.12 -3.52
CA ALA A 62 -23.34 3.19 -4.94
C ALA A 62 -22.23 4.21 -5.20
N THR A 63 -22.06 5.21 -4.34
CA THR A 63 -21.00 6.23 -4.46
C THR A 63 -19.60 5.72 -4.14
N MET A 64 -19.44 4.50 -3.61
CA MET A 64 -18.11 3.90 -3.43
C MET A 64 -17.38 3.71 -4.77
N TYR A 65 -18.14 3.53 -5.86
CA TYR A 65 -17.63 3.36 -7.22
C TYR A 65 -18.32 4.34 -8.18
N SER A 66 -17.62 4.99 -9.11
CA SER A 66 -16.18 4.86 -9.37
C SER A 66 -15.35 5.52 -8.27
N MET A 67 -14.27 4.86 -7.88
CA MET A 67 -13.43 5.28 -6.76
C MET A 67 -12.82 6.66 -7.03
N HIS A 68 -12.84 7.53 -6.02
CA HIS A 68 -12.13 8.81 -6.07
C HIS A 68 -10.63 8.62 -6.35
N GLU A 69 -10.00 9.59 -7.02
CA GLU A 69 -8.60 9.47 -7.48
C GLU A 69 -7.61 9.08 -6.37
N PHE A 70 -7.73 9.63 -5.17
CA PHE A 70 -6.88 9.25 -4.03
C PHE A 70 -7.63 8.41 -2.99
N GLY A 71 -8.87 8.00 -3.31
CA GLY A 71 -9.70 7.19 -2.44
C GLY A 71 -9.18 5.76 -2.31
N ALA A 72 -9.44 5.19 -1.15
CA ALA A 72 -9.27 3.77 -0.87
C ALA A 72 -10.44 3.30 0.00
N ILE A 73 -10.82 2.03 -0.13
CA ILE A 73 -11.87 1.42 0.68
C ILE A 73 -11.20 0.42 1.62
N TYR A 74 -11.40 0.64 2.93
CA TYR A 74 -10.95 -0.26 3.97
C TYR A 74 -12.08 -1.19 4.39
N THR A 75 -11.79 -2.48 4.45
CA THR A 75 -12.72 -3.50 4.93
C THR A 75 -12.03 -4.35 5.99
N SER A 76 -12.63 -4.44 7.17
CA SER A 76 -12.17 -5.28 8.27
C SER A 76 -13.01 -6.53 8.44
N GLY A 77 -12.42 -7.56 9.07
CA GLY A 77 -13.16 -8.74 9.51
C GLY A 77 -13.50 -9.72 8.39
N LEU A 78 -12.72 -9.73 7.32
CA LEU A 78 -12.89 -10.68 6.23
C LEU A 78 -12.48 -12.09 6.65
N THR A 79 -13.16 -13.06 6.07
CA THR A 79 -12.85 -14.49 6.18
C THR A 79 -12.37 -15.01 4.84
N ILE A 80 -11.14 -15.53 4.79
CA ILE A 80 -10.61 -16.26 3.64
C ILE A 80 -10.84 -17.76 3.87
N PHE A 81 -11.75 -18.34 3.11
CA PHE A 81 -12.23 -19.71 3.32
C PHE A 81 -11.96 -20.64 2.12
N ARG A 82 -11.32 -20.16 1.04
CA ARG A 82 -10.89 -21.02 -0.07
C ARG A 82 -9.40 -20.97 -0.35
N ARG A 83 -8.88 -22.11 -0.77
CA ARG A 83 -7.52 -22.30 -1.30
C ARG A 83 -7.35 -21.50 -2.61
N PRO A 84 -6.10 -21.25 -3.04
CA PRO A 84 -5.83 -20.57 -4.31
C PRO A 84 -6.41 -21.30 -5.53
N GLU A 85 -6.50 -20.59 -6.65
CA GLU A 85 -7.02 -21.08 -7.93
C GLU A 85 -6.36 -22.37 -8.43
N LYS A 86 -5.03 -22.49 -8.28
CA LYS A 86 -4.27 -23.71 -8.61
C LYS A 86 -4.71 -24.96 -7.84
N ALA A 87 -5.44 -24.79 -6.73
CA ALA A 87 -6.04 -25.86 -5.94
C ALA A 87 -7.56 -25.95 -6.16
N GLY A 88 -8.07 -25.40 -7.27
CA GLY A 88 -9.48 -25.44 -7.66
C GLY A 88 -10.41 -24.65 -6.75
N TYR A 89 -9.90 -23.69 -5.98
CA TYR A 89 -10.68 -22.95 -4.97
C TYR A 89 -11.37 -23.87 -3.94
N ALA A 90 -10.75 -25.01 -3.61
CA ALA A 90 -11.23 -25.91 -2.58
C ALA A 90 -11.41 -25.17 -1.23
N PHE A 91 -12.40 -25.59 -0.44
CA PHE A 91 -12.59 -25.02 0.89
C PHE A 91 -11.37 -25.31 1.80
N MET A 92 -11.09 -24.37 2.69
CA MET A 92 -10.05 -24.51 3.71
C MET A 92 -10.65 -25.19 4.93
N GLU A 93 -9.95 -26.19 5.47
CA GLU A 93 -10.33 -26.81 6.76
C GLU A 93 -10.27 -25.80 7.91
N LYS A 94 -9.32 -24.85 7.85
CA LYS A 94 -9.17 -23.75 8.80
C LYS A 94 -9.14 -22.43 8.03
N PRO A 95 -10.27 -21.72 7.91
CA PRO A 95 -10.31 -20.38 7.32
C PRO A 95 -9.40 -19.39 8.05
N LEU A 96 -8.95 -18.36 7.33
CA LEU A 96 -8.29 -17.20 7.95
C LEU A 96 -9.35 -16.16 8.25
N GLU A 97 -9.57 -15.88 9.52
CA GLU A 97 -10.55 -14.90 10.00
C GLU A 97 -9.86 -13.59 10.42
N GLY A 98 -10.64 -12.51 10.53
CA GLY A 98 -10.14 -11.21 11.00
C GLY A 98 -9.20 -10.51 10.01
N VAL A 99 -9.19 -10.93 8.75
CA VAL A 99 -8.34 -10.32 7.72
C VAL A 99 -8.88 -8.94 7.37
N CYS A 100 -8.00 -7.95 7.23
CA CYS A 100 -8.36 -6.63 6.75
C CYS A 100 -7.81 -6.41 5.34
N SER A 101 -8.58 -5.73 4.50
CA SER A 101 -8.22 -5.44 3.11
C SER A 101 -8.35 -3.97 2.79
N LEU A 102 -7.45 -3.48 1.94
CA LEU A 102 -7.45 -2.13 1.38
C LEU A 102 -7.59 -2.21 -0.13
N ALA A 103 -8.75 -1.80 -0.64
CA ALA A 103 -8.99 -1.63 -2.06
C ALA A 103 -8.54 -0.23 -2.49
N MET A 104 -7.64 -0.18 -3.46
CA MET A 104 -7.13 1.06 -4.05
C MET A 104 -6.77 0.78 -5.51
N ALA A 105 -7.21 1.66 -6.42
CA ALA A 105 -6.99 1.50 -7.85
C ALA A 105 -5.72 2.23 -8.33
N ALA A 106 -4.85 1.51 -9.05
CA ALA A 106 -3.70 2.12 -9.73
C ALA A 106 -4.15 2.91 -10.98
N TYR A 107 -3.30 3.79 -11.49
CA TYR A 107 -3.53 4.39 -12.81
C TYR A 107 -3.41 3.31 -13.89
N ARG A 108 -4.35 3.31 -14.83
CA ARG A 108 -4.34 2.40 -15.99
C ARG A 108 -3.63 3.08 -17.15
N ASP A 109 -2.64 2.41 -17.72
CA ASP A 109 -1.85 2.86 -18.87
C ASP A 109 -1.35 4.32 -18.73
N PRO A 110 -0.67 4.65 -17.61
CA PRO A 110 -0.25 6.02 -17.35
C PRO A 110 0.80 6.49 -18.36
N LYS A 111 0.82 7.79 -18.67
CA LYS A 111 1.87 8.38 -19.50
C LYS A 111 3.24 8.16 -18.85
N LEU A 112 4.21 7.72 -19.65
CA LEU A 112 5.58 7.50 -19.23
C LEU A 112 6.53 8.56 -19.81
N GLU A 113 7.63 8.79 -19.09
CA GLU A 113 8.80 9.53 -19.54
C GLU A 113 10.01 8.58 -19.43
N GLY A 114 10.39 7.99 -20.57
CA GLY A 114 11.30 6.84 -20.59
C GLY A 114 10.72 5.66 -19.80
N ASN A 115 11.51 5.13 -18.86
CA ASN A 115 11.10 4.01 -17.99
C ASN A 115 10.41 4.46 -16.69
N HIS A 116 10.02 5.73 -16.59
CA HIS A 116 9.42 6.30 -15.40
C HIS A 116 7.99 6.79 -15.71
N LEU A 117 7.18 6.89 -14.66
CA LEU A 117 5.88 7.53 -14.73
C LEU A 117 6.12 9.03 -14.95
N ALA A 118 5.36 9.65 -15.84
CA ALA A 118 5.40 11.11 -15.98
C ALA A 118 5.05 11.77 -14.62
N PRO A 119 5.56 12.98 -14.33
CA PRO A 119 5.52 13.58 -12.98
C PRO A 119 4.13 13.59 -12.31
N LYS A 120 3.06 13.85 -13.07
CA LYS A 120 1.68 13.80 -12.58
C LYS A 120 1.32 12.42 -12.01
N TYR A 121 1.62 11.35 -12.74
CA TYR A 121 1.30 9.98 -12.35
C TYR A 121 2.22 9.48 -11.25
N ALA A 122 3.50 9.86 -11.25
CA ALA A 122 4.42 9.55 -10.16
C ALA A 122 3.92 10.15 -8.84
N THR A 123 3.57 11.44 -8.86
CA THR A 123 3.00 12.14 -7.69
C THR A 123 1.70 11.51 -7.23
N GLY A 124 0.79 11.20 -8.15
CA GLY A 124 -0.49 10.59 -7.82
C GLY A 124 -0.35 9.17 -7.27
N THR A 125 0.53 8.36 -7.85
CA THR A 125 0.84 7.00 -7.36
C THR A 125 1.46 7.06 -5.98
N ARG A 126 2.37 8.00 -5.72
CA ARG A 126 2.93 8.20 -4.38
C ARG A 126 1.85 8.55 -3.36
N LYS A 127 0.95 9.50 -3.66
CA LYS A 127 -0.19 9.86 -2.78
C LYS A 127 -1.13 8.69 -2.51
N LYS A 128 -1.42 7.89 -3.53
CA LYS A 128 -2.20 6.66 -3.43
C LYS A 128 -1.55 5.66 -2.45
N ILE A 129 -0.24 5.43 -2.59
CA ILE A 129 0.53 4.57 -1.67
C ILE A 129 0.55 5.15 -0.26
N GLU A 130 0.80 6.45 -0.10
CA GLU A 130 0.75 7.13 1.20
C GLU A 130 -0.60 6.95 1.91
N ASN A 131 -1.71 7.01 1.16
CA ASN A 131 -3.04 6.83 1.74
C ASN A 131 -3.26 5.41 2.26
N VAL A 132 -2.76 4.38 1.55
CA VAL A 132 -2.78 2.98 2.04
C VAL A 132 -2.06 2.87 3.39
N PHE A 133 -0.88 3.47 3.52
CA PHE A 133 -0.10 3.45 4.76
C PHE A 133 -0.78 4.25 5.87
N ALA A 134 -1.35 5.42 5.54
CA ALA A 134 -2.07 6.25 6.50
C ALA A 134 -3.29 5.54 7.07
N ILE A 135 -4.09 4.88 6.22
CA ILE A 135 -5.26 4.12 6.65
C ILE A 135 -4.83 2.93 7.51
N ALA A 136 -3.81 2.19 7.09
CA ALA A 136 -3.31 1.06 7.88
C ALA A 136 -2.83 1.49 9.27
N TYR A 137 -2.05 2.58 9.35
CA TYR A 137 -1.60 3.14 10.61
C TYR A 137 -2.78 3.62 11.48
N HIS A 138 -3.76 4.31 10.89
CA HIS A 138 -4.96 4.78 11.60
C HIS A 138 -5.76 3.63 12.22
N HIS A 139 -5.89 2.52 11.50
CA HIS A 139 -6.54 1.29 12.00
C HIS A 139 -5.62 0.42 12.86
N LYS A 140 -4.43 0.91 13.23
CA LYS A 140 -3.47 0.25 14.13
C LYS A 140 -2.96 -1.09 13.62
N HIS A 141 -2.92 -1.28 12.31
CA HIS A 141 -2.24 -2.43 11.71
C HIS A 141 -0.74 -2.29 11.93
N ASP A 142 -0.10 -3.34 12.41
CA ASP A 142 1.35 -3.38 12.55
C ASP A 142 2.04 -4.06 11.36
N SER A 143 1.28 -4.66 10.44
CA SER A 143 1.84 -5.44 9.35
C SER A 143 1.08 -5.22 8.05
N LEU A 144 1.79 -5.22 6.92
CA LEU A 144 1.24 -5.00 5.59
C LEU A 144 1.63 -6.12 4.63
N VAL A 145 0.66 -6.61 3.86
CA VAL A 145 0.89 -7.46 2.68
C VAL A 145 0.52 -6.66 1.44
N LEU A 146 1.53 -6.27 0.67
CA LEU A 146 1.45 -5.42 -0.50
C LEU A 146 1.71 -6.22 -1.78
N SER A 147 1.49 -5.60 -2.94
CA SER A 147 1.68 -6.21 -4.25
C SER A 147 2.33 -5.25 -5.23
N ALA A 148 2.75 -5.73 -6.40
CA ALA A 148 3.27 -4.92 -7.50
C ALA A 148 2.16 -4.03 -8.11
N LEU A 149 1.95 -2.86 -7.51
CA LEU A 149 0.80 -2.00 -7.78
C LEU A 149 0.74 -1.56 -9.25
N GLY A 150 -0.29 -2.01 -9.97
CA GLY A 150 -0.54 -1.60 -11.36
C GLY A 150 0.50 -2.08 -12.38
N CYS A 151 1.44 -2.95 -11.97
CA CYS A 151 2.58 -3.36 -12.79
C CYS A 151 2.26 -4.45 -13.83
N GLY A 152 1.11 -5.12 -13.73
CA GLY A 152 0.61 -6.06 -14.74
C GLY A 152 -0.26 -5.36 -15.79
N ALA A 153 -1.54 -5.74 -15.86
CA ALA A 153 -2.49 -5.24 -16.87
C ALA A 153 -2.63 -3.70 -16.97
N PHE A 154 -2.20 -2.95 -15.95
CA PHE A 154 -2.28 -1.48 -15.93
C PHE A 154 -0.99 -0.79 -16.38
N LYS A 155 0.05 -1.56 -16.76
CA LYS A 155 1.27 -1.08 -17.43
C LYS A 155 2.05 0.00 -16.67
N ASN A 156 2.05 -0.04 -15.34
CA ASN A 156 2.93 0.83 -14.55
C ASN A 156 4.36 0.25 -14.56
N PRO A 157 5.41 1.10 -14.67
CA PRO A 157 6.80 0.63 -14.67
C PRO A 157 7.19 0.06 -13.29
N PRO A 158 7.52 -1.25 -13.17
CA PRO A 158 7.74 -1.90 -11.87
C PRO A 158 8.84 -1.25 -11.04
N ALA A 159 9.99 -0.95 -11.66
CA ALA A 159 11.14 -0.36 -10.97
C ALA A 159 10.81 0.99 -10.35
N HIS A 160 10.11 1.86 -11.08
CA HIS A 160 9.73 3.18 -10.56
C HIS A 160 8.63 3.07 -9.50
N VAL A 161 7.66 2.16 -9.65
CA VAL A 161 6.64 1.89 -8.62
C VAL A 161 7.30 1.40 -7.33
N ALA A 162 8.29 0.51 -7.41
CA ALA A 162 9.06 0.04 -6.27
C ALA A 162 9.81 1.19 -5.57
N GLN A 163 10.40 2.12 -6.34
CA GLN A 163 11.03 3.33 -5.79
C GLN A 163 10.03 4.21 -5.04
N LEU A 164 8.81 4.39 -5.59
CA LEU A 164 7.75 5.15 -4.92
C LEU A 164 7.32 4.49 -3.60
N PHE A 165 7.12 3.17 -3.59
CA PHE A 165 6.88 2.41 -2.36
C PHE A 165 8.01 2.59 -1.36
N ASN A 166 9.26 2.45 -1.80
CA ASN A 166 10.42 2.62 -0.94
C ASN A 166 10.44 4.00 -0.27
N SER A 167 10.10 5.07 -1.02
CA SER A 167 10.00 6.42 -0.45
C SER A 167 8.94 6.53 0.66
N VAL A 168 7.79 5.87 0.50
CA VAL A 168 6.73 5.88 1.52
C VAL A 168 7.09 4.99 2.71
N ILE A 169 7.72 3.83 2.47
CA ILE A 169 8.21 2.96 3.55
C ILE A 169 9.18 3.72 4.45
N HIS A 170 10.10 4.51 3.87
CA HIS A 170 11.02 5.34 4.65
C HIS A 170 10.28 6.43 5.44
N GLN A 171 9.25 7.05 4.88
CA GLN A 171 8.40 8.02 5.60
C GLN A 171 7.67 7.39 6.78
N TYR A 172 7.31 6.10 6.68
CA TYR A 172 6.64 5.33 7.74
C TYR A 172 7.59 4.40 8.50
N ALA A 173 8.89 4.70 8.51
CA ALA A 173 9.88 3.88 9.21
C ALA A 173 9.54 3.75 10.71
N GLY A 174 9.50 2.51 11.21
CA GLY A 174 9.20 2.19 12.59
C GLY A 174 7.71 2.13 12.96
N PHE A 175 6.78 2.41 12.04
CA PHE A 175 5.34 2.29 12.30
C PHE A 175 4.79 0.87 12.06
N PHE A 176 5.44 0.09 11.18
CA PHE A 176 5.01 -1.27 10.84
C PHE A 176 6.09 -2.28 11.23
N LYS A 177 5.71 -3.31 11.99
CA LYS A 177 6.51 -4.49 12.31
C LYS A 177 7.01 -5.21 11.07
N THR A 178 6.14 -5.39 10.08
CA THR A 178 6.48 -6.18 8.89
C THR A 178 5.76 -5.65 7.66
N ILE A 179 6.50 -5.53 6.55
CA ILE A 179 5.94 -5.20 5.23
C ILE A 179 6.41 -6.29 4.27
N VAL A 180 5.46 -7.01 3.68
CA VAL A 180 5.72 -8.09 2.72
C VAL A 180 5.18 -7.69 1.35
N PHE A 181 5.99 -7.82 0.31
CA PHE A 181 5.53 -7.72 -1.08
C PHE A 181 5.24 -9.12 -1.62
N ALA A 182 3.96 -9.51 -1.63
CA ALA A 182 3.49 -10.75 -2.23
C ALA A 182 3.25 -10.55 -3.73
N ILE A 183 4.32 -10.66 -4.52
CA ILE A 183 4.28 -10.53 -5.98
C ILE A 183 4.08 -11.93 -6.56
N VAL A 184 2.92 -12.16 -7.17
CA VAL A 184 2.66 -13.38 -7.92
C VAL A 184 3.24 -13.19 -9.31
N ASP A 185 4.13 -14.11 -9.69
CA ASP A 185 4.65 -14.19 -11.05
C ASP A 185 3.57 -14.87 -11.92
N ASP A 186 2.75 -14.07 -12.58
CA ASP A 186 1.74 -14.54 -13.53
C ASP A 186 2.11 -14.12 -14.95
N HIS A 187 1.53 -14.76 -15.97
CA HIS A 187 1.88 -14.56 -17.38
C HIS A 187 1.76 -13.10 -17.91
N ASN A 188 1.34 -12.13 -17.09
CA ASN A 188 1.35 -10.70 -17.39
C ASN A 188 2.63 -9.97 -16.93
N THR A 189 3.52 -10.64 -16.19
CA THR A 189 4.88 -10.17 -15.91
C THR A 189 5.73 -10.48 -17.15
N GLY A 190 5.75 -9.58 -18.13
CA GLY A 190 6.70 -9.72 -19.24
C GLY A 190 8.10 -9.97 -18.66
N ASN A 191 8.72 -11.11 -19.00
CA ASN A 191 9.94 -11.77 -18.45
C ASN A 191 11.14 -10.87 -18.04
N HIS A 192 10.92 -9.89 -17.17
CA HIS A 192 11.90 -8.90 -16.73
C HIS A 192 11.78 -8.67 -15.22
N LEU A 193 11.60 -9.74 -14.45
CA LEU A 193 12.04 -9.72 -13.06
C LEU A 193 13.57 -9.73 -13.08
N ASN A 194 14.15 -8.63 -12.57
CA ASN A 194 15.59 -8.52 -12.40
C ASN A 194 16.05 -9.67 -11.48
N PRO A 195 17.11 -10.45 -11.80
CA PRO A 195 17.55 -11.59 -10.98
C PRO A 195 17.85 -11.23 -9.51
N GLU A 196 18.06 -9.96 -9.19
CA GLU A 196 18.21 -9.47 -7.81
C GLU A 196 16.89 -9.40 -7.02
N GLU A 197 15.73 -9.31 -7.67
CA GLU A 197 14.41 -9.23 -7.03
C GLU A 197 13.86 -10.61 -6.62
N ALA A 198 14.30 -11.68 -7.27
CA ALA A 198 13.97 -13.05 -6.84
C ALA A 198 14.51 -13.37 -5.43
N ARG A 199 15.53 -12.64 -4.95
CA ARG A 199 16.04 -12.71 -3.57
C ARG A 199 15.20 -11.93 -2.55
N ALA A 200 14.24 -11.10 -3.00
CA ALA A 200 13.31 -10.37 -2.13
C ALA A 200 12.09 -11.20 -1.68
N SER A 201 12.10 -12.51 -1.95
CA SER A 201 11.24 -13.49 -1.29
C SER A 201 11.63 -13.75 0.16
N SER A 202 12.76 -13.17 0.61
CA SER A 202 13.04 -12.98 2.04
C SER A 202 12.41 -11.66 2.52
N PRO A 203 11.74 -11.63 3.68
CA PRO A 203 11.16 -10.39 4.20
C PRO A 203 12.27 -9.34 4.32
N ALA A 204 12.12 -8.22 3.61
CA ALA A 204 12.96 -7.06 3.86
C ALA A 204 12.71 -6.64 5.33
N ARG A 205 13.67 -6.93 6.21
CA ARG A 205 13.59 -6.53 7.62
C ARG A 205 13.71 -5.00 7.66
N VAL A 206 12.58 -4.33 7.82
CA VAL A 206 12.54 -2.88 8.05
C VAL A 206 13.13 -2.64 9.45
N PRO A 207 14.22 -1.85 9.59
CA PRO A 207 14.82 -1.58 10.89
C PRO A 207 13.80 -0.94 11.84
N HIS A 208 13.63 -1.51 13.02
CA HIS A 208 12.73 -0.99 14.05
C HIS A 208 13.41 0.02 14.95
N LYS A 209 12.63 0.94 15.52
CA LYS A 209 13.09 1.85 16.58
C LYS A 209 13.45 1.01 17.81
N GLY A 210 14.74 0.74 17.99
CA GLY A 210 15.28 -0.14 19.03
C GLY A 210 16.21 -1.26 18.54
N ASP A 211 16.32 -1.49 17.23
CA ASP A 211 17.32 -2.42 16.68
C ASP A 211 18.73 -1.81 16.88
N LYS A 212 19.57 -2.47 17.71
CA LYS A 212 20.97 -2.07 17.95
C LYS A 212 21.82 -2.35 16.70
N ARG A 213 21.79 -1.44 15.72
CA ARG A 213 22.71 -1.44 14.58
C ARG A 213 24.10 -0.97 15.00
N THR A 214 25.13 -1.46 14.31
CA THR A 214 26.51 -1.06 14.61
C THR A 214 26.77 0.33 14.01
N PRO A 215 27.32 1.32 14.75
CA PRO A 215 27.61 2.61 14.16
C PRO A 215 28.55 2.50 12.95
N CYS A 216 28.15 3.10 11.82
CA CYS A 216 28.98 3.12 10.62
C CYS A 216 30.26 3.92 10.88
N LYS A 217 31.43 3.30 10.64
CA LYS A 217 32.75 3.95 10.82
C LYS A 217 32.93 5.23 10.00
N ARG A 218 32.15 5.41 8.93
CA ARG A 218 32.21 6.59 8.04
C ARG A 218 31.18 7.66 8.39
N GLY A 219 30.27 7.41 9.33
CA GLY A 219 29.22 8.34 9.75
C GLY A 219 28.49 8.98 8.56
N ASN A 220 28.19 10.28 8.65
CA ASN A 220 27.46 11.02 7.61
C ASN A 220 28.23 11.18 6.27
N LYS A 221 29.48 10.70 6.18
CA LYS A 221 30.28 10.67 4.94
C LYS A 221 30.22 9.29 4.26
N CYS A 222 29.36 8.39 4.71
CA CYS A 222 29.25 7.06 4.13
C CYS A 222 28.65 7.10 2.72
N ARG A 223 29.41 6.61 1.73
CA ARG A 223 28.94 6.50 0.33
C ARG A 223 27.91 5.38 0.11
N LYS A 224 27.63 4.56 1.14
CA LYS A 224 26.69 3.44 1.11
C LYS A 224 25.37 3.73 1.84
N MET A 225 25.06 5.00 2.11
CA MET A 225 23.80 5.38 2.77
C MET A 225 22.54 5.01 1.96
N GLY A 226 22.67 4.75 0.65
CA GLY A 226 21.60 4.23 -0.21
C GLY A 226 21.58 2.71 -0.41
N ASP A 227 22.51 1.97 0.21
CA ASP A 227 22.61 0.52 0.09
C ASP A 227 21.80 -0.17 1.20
N ALA A 228 20.76 -0.90 0.82
CA ALA A 228 19.82 -1.52 1.74
C ALA A 228 20.46 -2.57 2.66
N GLN A 229 21.44 -3.33 2.18
CA GLN A 229 22.15 -4.33 2.99
C GLN A 229 23.07 -3.65 4.00
N HIS A 230 23.73 -2.56 3.60
CA HIS A 230 24.56 -1.77 4.49
C HIS A 230 23.73 -1.12 5.61
N CYS A 231 22.62 -0.46 5.25
CA CYS A 231 21.77 0.26 6.20
C CYS A 231 20.98 -0.67 7.15
N ALA A 232 20.86 -1.96 6.81
CA ALA A 232 20.33 -2.99 7.71
C ALA A 232 21.30 -3.35 8.85
N GLN A 233 22.61 -3.21 8.63
CA GLN A 233 23.66 -3.59 9.59
C GLN A 233 24.25 -2.39 10.34
N TYR A 234 24.30 -1.22 9.68
CA TYR A 234 25.00 -0.05 10.19
C TYR A 234 24.07 1.16 10.38
N SER A 235 24.23 1.88 11.50
CA SER A 235 23.53 3.14 11.78
C SER A 235 24.39 4.37 11.45
N HIS A 236 23.75 5.46 11.06
CA HIS A 236 24.34 6.78 10.83
C HIS A 236 23.67 7.82 11.76
N GLN A 237 24.31 8.95 12.06
CA GLN A 237 23.73 9.96 12.98
C GLN A 237 22.38 10.52 12.53
N ALA A 238 22.09 10.50 11.22
CA ALA A 238 20.77 10.87 10.70
C ALA A 238 19.66 9.86 11.07
N ASP A 239 20.03 8.60 11.34
CA ASP A 239 19.11 7.53 11.76
C ASP A 239 18.67 7.68 13.22
N ASP A 240 19.41 8.45 14.04
CA ASP A 240 19.14 8.69 15.46
C ASP A 240 18.24 9.93 15.69
N GLN A 241 17.84 10.62 14.63
CA GLN A 241 16.81 11.66 14.72
C GLN A 241 15.46 10.97 15.01
N PRO A 242 14.70 11.42 16.02
CA PRO A 242 13.38 10.87 16.27
C PRO A 242 12.51 11.02 15.02
N ALA A 243 11.97 9.90 14.52
CA ALA A 243 11.02 9.91 13.43
C ALA A 243 9.85 10.84 13.77
N LYS A 244 9.65 11.87 12.94
CA LYS A 244 8.59 12.85 13.10
C LYS A 244 7.25 12.23 12.75
N PHE A 245 6.19 12.58 13.49
CA PHE A 245 4.84 12.11 13.19
C PHE A 245 4.37 12.62 11.83
N PRO A 246 3.70 11.81 11.00
CA PRO A 246 3.11 12.32 9.77
C PRO A 246 2.15 13.48 10.07
N CYS A 247 2.36 14.63 9.43
CA CYS A 247 1.44 15.75 9.60
C CYS A 247 0.05 15.35 9.08
N LYS A 248 -1.00 15.55 9.90
CA LYS A 248 -2.39 15.31 9.48
C LYS A 248 -2.83 16.10 8.23
N TYR A 249 -2.13 17.20 7.92
CA TYR A 249 -2.37 18.03 6.73
C TYR A 249 -1.47 17.67 5.53
N GLY A 250 -0.54 16.73 5.71
CA GLY A 250 0.36 16.25 4.66
C GLY A 250 1.06 17.38 3.89
N ALA A 251 1.05 17.28 2.56
CA ALA A 251 1.66 18.28 1.67
C ALA A 251 0.93 19.64 1.67
N GLY A 252 -0.30 19.71 2.20
CA GLY A 252 -1.09 20.94 2.32
C GLY A 252 -0.87 21.69 3.64
N CYS A 253 0.08 21.27 4.48
CA CYS A 253 0.35 21.96 5.73
C CYS A 253 1.01 23.33 5.51
N TYR A 254 0.38 24.40 5.99
CA TYR A 254 0.91 25.77 5.98
C TYR A 254 1.52 26.20 7.32
N ASN A 255 1.61 25.28 8.30
CA ASN A 255 2.18 25.58 9.60
C ASN A 255 3.72 25.56 9.53
N LEU A 256 4.31 26.75 9.43
CA LEU A 256 5.75 26.95 9.28
C LEU A 256 6.49 27.09 10.62
N LYS A 257 5.81 26.97 11.77
CA LYS A 257 6.44 27.09 13.09
C LYS A 257 7.52 26.02 13.29
N SER A 258 8.66 26.41 13.88
CA SER A 258 9.80 25.54 14.15
C SER A 258 9.40 24.28 14.91
N ASP A 259 8.53 24.42 15.91
CA ASP A 259 8.16 23.33 16.81
C ASP A 259 7.29 22.29 16.09
N HIS A 260 6.35 22.76 15.26
CA HIS A 260 5.54 21.89 14.39
C HIS A 260 6.42 21.13 13.41
N ARG A 261 7.41 21.79 12.80
CA ARG A 261 8.32 21.12 11.87
C ARG A 261 9.34 20.22 12.57
N ALA A 262 9.60 20.40 13.86
CA ALA A 262 10.43 19.50 14.65
C ALA A 262 9.68 18.21 15.00
N GLU A 263 8.36 18.30 15.23
CA GLU A 263 7.52 17.18 15.65
C GLU A 263 6.86 16.41 14.48
N TYR A 264 6.53 17.09 13.37
CA TYR A 264 5.78 16.52 12.25
C TYR A 264 6.55 16.49 10.93
N SER A 265 6.44 15.37 10.19
CA SER A 265 6.99 15.18 8.85
C SER A 265 5.99 15.60 7.77
N HIS A 266 6.50 16.24 6.70
CA HIS A 266 5.72 16.65 5.54
C HIS A 266 6.29 16.02 4.26
N PRO A 267 5.43 15.64 3.29
CA PRO A 267 5.88 15.06 2.02
C PRO A 267 6.91 15.90 1.23
N SER A 268 6.95 17.22 1.45
CA SER A 268 7.87 18.16 0.76
C SER A 268 9.19 18.39 1.51
N ASP A 269 9.39 17.81 2.70
CA ASP A 269 10.63 17.98 3.48
C ASP A 269 11.85 17.34 2.78
N GLY A 270 11.65 16.45 1.80
CA GLY A 270 12.71 15.83 1.00
C GLY A 270 13.08 16.55 -0.31
N GLU A 271 12.33 17.58 -0.73
CA GLU A 271 12.47 18.20 -2.06
C GLU A 271 13.02 19.64 -2.07
N ARG A 272 13.51 20.17 -0.93
CA ARG A 272 14.25 21.43 -0.95
C ARG A 272 15.75 21.16 -1.06
N LYS A 273 16.24 20.98 -2.29
CA LYS A 273 17.64 21.30 -2.59
C LYS A 273 17.74 22.80 -2.83
N SER A 274 18.63 23.42 -2.05
CA SER A 274 19.19 24.76 -2.25
C SER A 274 19.73 24.96 -3.65
#